data_AF-A0A2K5VMJ1-F1
#
_entry.id   AF-A0A2K5VMJ1-F1
#
_cell.length_a   1.000
_cell.length_b   1.000
_cell.length_c   1.000
_cell.angle_alpha   90.00
_cell.angle_beta   90.00
_cell.angle_gamma   90.00
#
_symmetry.space_group_name_H-M   'P 1'
#
loop_
_entity.id
_entity.type
_entity.pdbx_description
1 polymer ?
#
loop_
_entity_poly.entity_id
_entity_poly.type
_entity_poly.pdbx_seq_one_letter_code
_entity_poly.pdbx_strand_id
1 'polypeptide(L)'
;MPPGPWKSRFWVGGLLLWLSVGSSGDAPPTPQPKCAEFQSANLFEGSDLKVQFLLFVPSNPNCGKLVEGSSDLQNYGFNATLGTKLIIHGFSVLGTKPSWIDKFIRTLLRATNANVIVVDWIYGSTGVYFLAVKNVIKLSLKICLFLNKLMVLGVSESSIHIIGVSLGAHVGGMVGQLFGGQLGQITGLDPAGPEYTSASVEERLDAGDALFVEAIHTDTDNFGIRIPVGHVDYFVNGGQDQPGCPTYFYAGYSYLICDHMRAVHLYISALENSCPLMAFPCDSYAAFLAGHCLDCFNPFLLSCPRIGLVEHGGVKIEPLPKEVKVYLLTTSNAPYCMHHSLVEFHLKQLRRKDTNIEVTFLSSNVTFSSKITIPKQQLHGKGIIAHATPQCQIKQVKFKFQSSNRVWKKDRTTIIGKFCTALLPVNHREKVICLPEPVNLQASVTASHDLKIACV
;
A
#
# COMPACT_ATOMS: atom_id res chain seq x y z
N MET A 1 18.80 64.36 32.31
CA MET A 1 19.49 65.53 31.73
C MET A 1 20.99 65.36 31.97
N PRO A 2 21.85 65.56 30.95
CA PRO A 2 23.20 64.97 30.85
C PRO A 2 24.29 65.99 31.28
N PRO A 3 25.61 65.66 31.22
CA PRO A 3 26.35 65.62 29.94
C PRO A 3 27.39 64.47 29.81
N GLY A 4 27.74 64.10 28.57
CA GLY A 4 28.97 63.35 28.23
C GLY A 4 30.10 64.30 27.77
N PRO A 5 31.02 63.92 26.86
CA PRO A 5 31.77 62.66 26.65
C PRO A 5 33.31 62.92 26.45
N TRP A 6 34.19 61.90 26.33
CA TRP A 6 35.39 61.94 25.44
C TRP A 6 36.15 60.61 25.24
N LYS A 7 36.19 60.17 23.97
CA LYS A 7 37.26 59.61 23.10
C LYS A 7 38.29 58.54 23.56
N SER A 8 38.16 57.35 22.96
CA SER A 8 39.10 56.58 22.09
C SER A 8 40.63 56.77 22.20
N ARG A 9 41.38 55.65 22.30
CA ARG A 9 42.75 55.48 21.78
C ARG A 9 43.01 54.09 21.18
N PHE A 10 43.57 54.08 19.96
CA PHE A 10 44.20 52.98 19.23
C PHE A 10 45.56 52.61 19.81
N TRP A 11 45.96 51.32 19.76
CA TRP A 11 47.36 50.89 19.61
C TRP A 11 47.43 49.59 18.78
N VAL A 12 48.30 49.59 17.76
CA VAL A 12 48.70 48.48 16.89
C VAL A 12 50.17 48.18 17.20
N GLY A 13 50.59 46.91 17.21
CA GLY A 13 52.01 46.57 17.15
C GLY A 13 52.34 45.09 17.30
N GLY A 14 52.67 44.42 16.19
CA GLY A 14 53.94 43.68 16.07
C GLY A 14 54.01 42.20 16.45
N LEU A 15 53.76 41.36 15.43
CA LEU A 15 54.25 40.01 15.10
C LEU A 15 55.49 39.45 15.85
N LEU A 16 55.44 38.16 16.22
CA LEU A 16 56.59 37.24 16.25
C LEU A 16 56.12 35.79 15.95
N LEU A 17 56.68 35.21 14.88
CA LEU A 17 56.48 33.83 14.41
C LEU A 17 57.37 32.85 15.20
N TRP A 18 56.82 31.69 15.56
CA TRP A 18 57.58 30.50 15.95
C TRP A 18 57.17 29.32 15.05
N LEU A 19 58.16 28.75 14.35
CA LEU A 19 58.05 27.50 13.62
C LEU A 19 58.38 26.33 14.55
N SER A 20 57.61 25.26 14.47
CA SER A 20 58.06 23.92 14.85
C SER A 20 57.55 22.90 13.83
N VAL A 21 58.46 22.01 13.42
CA VAL A 21 58.25 20.90 12.49
C VAL A 21 58.18 19.62 13.31
N GLY A 22 57.22 18.75 13.02
CA GLY A 22 57.12 17.40 13.59
C GLY A 22 56.02 16.59 12.89
N SER A 23 56.45 15.63 12.08
CA SER A 23 55.67 14.78 11.17
C SER A 23 54.68 13.84 11.86
N SER A 24 53.48 13.72 11.29
CA SER A 24 52.81 12.43 11.11
C SER A 24 52.02 12.49 9.81
N GLY A 25 52.29 11.55 8.91
CA GLY A 25 51.60 11.44 7.64
C GLY A 25 50.16 11.02 7.90
N ASP A 26 49.25 12.00 7.89
CA ASP A 26 47.85 11.73 7.63
C ASP A 26 47.76 11.28 6.18
N ALA A 27 47.65 9.96 5.98
CA ALA A 27 47.09 9.46 4.74
C ALA A 27 45.78 10.21 4.50
N PRO A 28 45.58 10.86 3.34
CA PRO A 28 44.33 11.56 3.07
C PRO A 28 43.20 10.56 3.31
N PRO A 29 42.12 10.96 4.01
CA PRO A 29 40.99 10.07 4.23
C PRO A 29 40.61 9.52 2.87
N THR A 30 40.66 8.19 2.75
CA THR A 30 40.26 7.49 1.54
C THR A 30 38.93 8.09 1.14
N PRO A 31 38.78 8.69 -0.06
CA PRO A 31 37.56 9.39 -0.40
C PRO A 31 36.45 8.36 -0.31
N GLN A 32 35.62 8.45 0.74
CA GLN A 32 34.45 7.61 0.81
C GLN A 32 33.67 7.94 -0.46
N PRO A 33 33.33 6.94 -1.28
CA PRO A 33 32.64 7.21 -2.52
C PRO A 33 31.42 8.04 -2.19
N LYS A 34 31.26 9.18 -2.86
CA LYS A 34 30.12 10.09 -2.64
C LYS A 34 28.83 9.30 -2.89
N CYS A 35 27.78 9.55 -2.12
CA CYS A 35 26.48 8.96 -2.41
C CYS A 35 25.97 9.54 -3.73
N ALA A 36 25.32 8.70 -4.53
CA ALA A 36 24.66 9.15 -5.74
C ALA A 36 23.42 9.97 -5.36
N GLU A 37 23.28 11.12 -6.01
CA GLU A 37 22.11 11.98 -5.88
C GLU A 37 21.08 11.60 -6.94
N PHE A 38 19.81 11.73 -6.60
CA PHE A 38 18.73 11.66 -7.58
C PHE A 38 18.85 12.81 -8.58
N GLN A 39 18.43 12.55 -9.81
CA GLN A 39 18.28 13.57 -10.82
C GLN A 39 17.22 14.60 -10.39
N SER A 40 17.26 15.77 -11.02
CA SER A 40 16.23 16.80 -10.86
C SER A 40 15.98 17.46 -12.20
N ALA A 41 14.72 17.63 -12.56
CA ALA A 41 14.29 18.20 -13.82
C ALA A 41 13.23 19.27 -13.59
N ASN A 42 13.00 20.09 -14.61
CA ASN A 42 11.89 21.04 -14.67
C ASN A 42 10.94 20.66 -15.81
N LEU A 43 9.81 21.37 -15.93
CA LEU A 43 8.77 21.08 -16.91
C LEU A 43 9.26 21.09 -18.37
N PHE A 44 10.29 21.90 -18.69
CA PHE A 44 10.76 22.12 -20.06
C PHE A 44 11.88 21.17 -20.50
N GLU A 45 12.68 20.70 -19.55
CA GLU A 45 13.84 19.83 -19.81
C GLU A 45 13.62 18.38 -19.36
N GLY A 46 12.50 18.10 -18.67
CA GLY A 46 12.23 16.82 -18.05
C GLY A 46 11.63 15.74 -18.95
N SER A 47 11.38 16.02 -20.23
CA SER A 47 10.76 15.06 -21.16
C SER A 47 11.74 14.08 -21.80
N ASP A 48 13.02 14.46 -21.93
CA ASP A 48 14.05 13.61 -22.50
C ASP A 48 14.48 12.53 -21.48
N LEU A 49 14.37 11.26 -21.88
CA LEU A 49 14.68 10.13 -21.00
C LEU A 49 16.18 10.08 -20.65
N LYS A 50 16.49 10.18 -19.37
CA LYS A 50 17.78 9.80 -18.79
C LYS A 50 17.52 8.82 -17.66
N VAL A 51 18.31 7.75 -17.58
CA VAL A 51 18.09 6.68 -16.62
C VAL A 51 19.35 6.49 -15.80
N GLN A 52 19.18 6.47 -14.48
CA GLN A 52 20.22 6.11 -13.52
C GLN A 52 19.78 4.87 -12.73
N PHE A 53 20.71 3.95 -12.52
CA PHE A 53 20.54 2.78 -11.66
C PHE A 53 21.32 3.02 -10.37
N LEU A 54 20.59 3.16 -9.26
CA LEU A 54 21.18 3.44 -7.96
C LEU A 54 21.13 2.18 -7.10
N LEU A 55 22.28 1.58 -6.83
CA LEU A 55 22.42 0.39 -6.00
C LEU A 55 22.47 0.78 -4.51
N PHE A 56 21.62 0.12 -3.73
CA PHE A 56 21.64 0.12 -2.28
C PHE A 56 21.81 -1.31 -1.78
N VAL A 57 22.72 -1.49 -0.82
CA VAL A 57 23.03 -2.80 -0.23
C VAL A 57 22.78 -2.75 1.27
N PRO A 58 22.54 -3.91 1.94
CA PRO A 58 22.23 -3.96 3.37
C PRO A 58 23.31 -3.32 4.26
N SER A 59 24.58 -3.38 3.86
CA SER A 59 25.70 -2.77 4.58
C SER A 59 25.71 -1.23 4.53
N ASN A 60 25.01 -0.62 3.57
CA ASN A 60 24.94 0.83 3.43
C ASN A 60 23.57 1.30 2.88
N PRO A 61 22.49 1.17 3.67
CA PRO A 61 21.12 1.39 3.20
C PRO A 61 20.75 2.85 2.93
N ASN A 62 21.59 3.81 3.34
CA ASN A 62 21.32 5.24 3.21
C ASN A 62 22.08 5.90 2.04
N CYS A 63 22.98 5.18 1.37
CA CYS A 63 23.89 5.76 0.40
C CYS A 63 23.90 4.93 -0.88
N GLY A 64 23.09 5.36 -1.85
CA GLY A 64 23.04 4.73 -3.16
C GLY A 64 24.34 4.95 -3.93
N LYS A 65 24.72 3.97 -4.75
CA LYS A 65 25.84 4.09 -5.70
C LYS A 65 25.30 4.03 -7.12
N LEU A 66 25.70 5.00 -7.94
CA LEU A 66 25.40 4.98 -9.37
C LEU A 66 26.16 3.81 -10.01
N VAL A 67 25.45 3.01 -10.78
CA VAL A 67 26.00 1.84 -11.47
C VAL A 67 25.86 2.02 -12.97
N GLU A 68 26.98 2.05 -13.68
CA GLU A 68 27.02 2.14 -15.15
C GLU A 68 27.49 0.83 -15.79
N GLY A 69 28.43 0.14 -15.13
CA GLY A 69 29.03 -1.12 -15.58
C GLY A 69 29.02 -2.26 -14.55
N SER A 70 29.44 -3.44 -14.98
CA SER A 70 29.57 -4.64 -14.12
C SER A 70 30.68 -4.52 -13.08
N SER A 71 31.76 -3.79 -13.40
CA SER A 71 32.84 -3.48 -12.44
C SER A 71 32.32 -2.67 -11.25
N ASP A 72 31.40 -1.73 -11.48
CA ASP A 72 30.84 -0.87 -10.45
C ASP A 72 30.02 -1.69 -9.45
N LEU A 73 29.22 -2.65 -9.94
CA LEU A 73 28.41 -3.52 -9.09
C LEU A 73 29.28 -4.26 -8.07
N GLN A 74 30.35 -4.91 -8.52
CA GLN A 74 31.24 -5.66 -7.64
C GLN A 74 31.94 -4.75 -6.61
N ASN A 75 32.40 -3.58 -7.06
CA ASN A 75 33.08 -2.60 -6.19
C ASN A 75 32.15 -2.01 -5.11
N TYR A 76 30.86 -1.91 -5.40
CA TYR A 76 29.86 -1.32 -4.50
C TYR A 76 29.12 -2.35 -3.64
N GLY A 77 29.61 -3.58 -3.60
CA GLY A 77 29.11 -4.62 -2.70
C GLY A 77 27.85 -5.33 -3.17
N PHE A 78 27.54 -5.26 -4.47
CA PHE A 78 26.50 -6.10 -5.07
C PHE A 78 26.79 -7.57 -4.84
N ASN A 79 25.78 -8.35 -4.45
CA ASN A 79 25.93 -9.78 -4.22
C ASN A 79 24.92 -10.58 -5.06
N ALA A 80 25.39 -11.24 -6.12
CA ALA A 80 24.56 -12.01 -7.04
C ALA A 80 23.85 -13.22 -6.41
N THR A 81 24.29 -13.67 -5.23
CA THR A 81 23.63 -14.76 -4.49
C THR A 81 22.37 -14.30 -3.74
N LEU A 82 22.19 -12.99 -3.56
CA LEU A 82 20.98 -12.42 -2.97
C LEU A 82 19.94 -12.11 -4.05
N GLY A 83 18.66 -12.15 -3.66
CA GLY A 83 17.58 -11.63 -4.51
C GLY A 83 17.79 -10.14 -4.83
N THR A 84 17.28 -9.69 -5.96
CA THR A 84 17.40 -8.30 -6.40
C THR A 84 16.01 -7.66 -6.52
N LYS A 85 15.79 -6.58 -5.79
CA LYS A 85 14.55 -5.81 -5.79
C LYS A 85 14.75 -4.52 -6.58
N LEU A 86 13.96 -4.31 -7.64
CA LEU A 86 13.97 -3.06 -8.40
C LEU A 86 12.82 -2.17 -7.92
N ILE A 87 13.09 -0.90 -7.64
CA ILE A 87 12.05 0.10 -7.35
C ILE A 87 11.98 1.08 -8.52
N ILE A 88 10.81 1.18 -9.15
CA ILE A 88 10.56 2.06 -10.29
C ILE A 88 9.48 3.07 -9.90
N HIS A 89 9.84 4.35 -9.83
CA HIS A 89 8.86 5.40 -9.54
C HIS A 89 7.98 5.71 -10.76
N GLY A 90 6.92 6.49 -10.54
CA GLY A 90 5.98 6.90 -11.58
C GLY A 90 6.24 8.28 -12.18
N PHE A 91 5.18 8.86 -12.73
CA PHE A 91 5.15 10.23 -13.23
C PHE A 91 5.48 11.24 -12.12
N SER A 92 6.37 12.20 -12.40
CA SER A 92 6.80 13.22 -11.44
C SER A 92 6.48 14.61 -11.97
N VAL A 93 5.42 15.23 -11.44
CA VAL A 93 5.00 16.58 -11.83
C VAL A 93 6.08 17.61 -11.54
N LEU A 94 6.73 17.50 -10.37
CA LEU A 94 7.69 18.49 -9.89
C LEU A 94 9.12 18.23 -10.39
N GLY A 95 9.40 17.06 -10.96
CA GLY A 95 10.74 16.67 -11.39
C GLY A 95 11.75 16.56 -10.26
N THR A 96 11.27 16.20 -9.06
CA THR A 96 12.10 16.03 -7.87
C THR A 96 12.08 14.59 -7.38
N LYS A 97 13.09 14.26 -6.56
CA LYS A 97 13.19 12.98 -5.85
C LYS A 97 11.89 12.68 -5.09
N PRO A 98 11.25 11.51 -5.30
CA PRO A 98 10.04 11.16 -4.58
C PRO A 98 10.28 11.09 -3.07
N SER A 99 9.48 11.81 -2.28
CA SER A 99 9.70 11.95 -0.82
C SER A 99 9.61 10.63 -0.03
N TRP A 100 8.94 9.63 -0.58
CA TRP A 100 8.76 8.31 0.02
C TRP A 100 9.95 7.36 -0.21
N ILE A 101 10.81 7.62 -1.21
CA ILE A 101 11.79 6.64 -1.71
C ILE A 101 12.80 6.22 -0.64
N ASP A 102 13.33 7.16 0.15
CA ASP A 102 14.33 6.88 1.19
C ASP A 102 13.76 6.05 2.33
N LYS A 103 12.49 6.27 2.70
CA LYS A 103 11.81 5.42 3.68
C LYS A 103 11.64 4.01 3.10
N PHE A 104 11.17 3.92 1.86
CA PHE A 104 10.93 2.65 1.19
C PHE A 104 12.21 1.80 1.13
N ILE A 105 13.30 2.32 0.58
CA ILE A 105 14.58 1.59 0.45
C ILE A 105 15.02 1.04 1.81
N ARG A 106 15.03 1.89 2.85
CA ARG A 106 15.46 1.50 4.19
C ARG A 106 14.57 0.42 4.80
N THR A 107 13.25 0.54 4.64
CA THR A 107 12.32 -0.47 5.15
C THR A 107 12.47 -1.79 4.38
N LEU A 108 12.65 -1.75 3.06
CA LEU A 108 12.82 -2.94 2.23
C LEU A 108 14.12 -3.70 2.55
N LEU A 109 15.23 -2.99 2.73
CA LEU A 109 16.53 -3.57 3.15
C LEU A 109 16.51 -4.10 4.59
N ARG A 110 15.59 -3.62 5.44
CA ARG A 110 15.39 -4.17 6.79
C ARG A 110 14.51 -5.42 6.75
N ALA A 111 13.51 -5.44 5.87
CA ALA A 111 12.58 -6.55 5.73
C ALA A 111 13.21 -7.73 4.96
N THR A 112 14.20 -7.47 4.10
CA THR A 112 14.85 -8.48 3.25
C THR A 112 16.35 -8.28 3.16
N ASN A 113 17.09 -9.39 3.14
CA ASN A 113 18.51 -9.37 2.80
C ASN A 113 18.68 -9.49 1.27
N ALA A 114 18.60 -8.35 0.58
CA ALA A 114 18.56 -8.27 -0.88
C ALA A 114 19.41 -7.12 -1.42
N ASN A 115 19.75 -7.16 -2.71
CA ASN A 115 20.20 -5.98 -3.43
C ASN A 115 18.97 -5.12 -3.77
N VAL A 116 19.00 -3.81 -3.50
CA VAL A 116 17.94 -2.88 -3.92
C VAL A 116 18.48 -1.96 -5.00
N ILE A 117 17.80 -1.90 -6.13
CA ILE A 117 18.17 -1.06 -7.26
C ILE A 117 17.03 -0.09 -7.52
N VAL A 118 17.30 1.19 -7.38
CA VAL A 118 16.33 2.24 -7.67
C VAL A 118 16.56 2.73 -9.09
N VAL A 119 15.51 2.71 -9.90
CA VAL A 119 15.52 3.23 -11.27
C VAL A 119 15.07 4.68 -11.22
N ASP A 120 16.03 5.59 -11.31
CA ASP A 120 15.76 7.02 -11.41
C ASP A 120 15.62 7.40 -12.88
N TRP A 121 14.42 7.82 -13.24
CA TRP A 121 14.05 8.31 -14.56
C TRP A 121 13.23 9.61 -14.45
N ILE A 122 13.56 10.46 -13.47
CA ILE A 122 12.95 11.79 -13.33
C ILE A 122 12.97 12.53 -14.67
N TYR A 123 14.11 12.48 -15.35
CA TYR A 123 14.21 12.81 -16.76
C TYR A 123 13.51 11.73 -17.60
N GLY A 124 12.40 12.10 -18.21
CA GLY A 124 11.52 11.23 -18.97
C GLY A 124 10.19 10.96 -18.28
N SER A 125 10.07 11.20 -16.97
CA SER A 125 8.82 11.08 -16.20
C SER A 125 8.23 12.43 -15.78
N THR A 126 8.89 13.54 -16.12
CA THR A 126 8.43 14.91 -15.81
C THR A 126 7.94 15.62 -17.07
N GLY A 127 7.06 16.59 -16.89
CA GLY A 127 6.53 17.38 -18.00
C GLY A 127 5.10 16.97 -18.36
N VAL A 128 4.89 16.57 -19.61
CA VAL A 128 3.58 16.19 -20.13
C VAL A 128 3.40 14.68 -19.97
N TYR A 129 2.30 14.27 -19.32
CA TYR A 129 2.02 12.86 -19.02
C TYR A 129 2.17 11.92 -20.23
N PHE A 130 1.61 12.29 -21.38
CA PHE A 130 1.71 11.48 -22.59
C PHE A 130 3.14 11.30 -23.12
N LEU A 131 4.03 12.27 -22.88
CA LEU A 131 5.46 12.11 -23.21
C LEU A 131 6.13 11.11 -22.26
N ALA A 132 5.74 11.12 -20.97
CA ALA A 132 6.21 10.12 -20.02
C ALA A 132 5.73 8.70 -20.37
N VAL A 133 4.48 8.55 -20.81
CA VAL A 133 3.94 7.28 -21.33
C VAL A 133 4.78 6.78 -22.50
N LYS A 134 5.12 7.63 -23.47
CA LYS A 134 6.00 7.25 -24.61
C LYS A 134 7.39 6.79 -24.18
N ASN A 135 7.89 7.27 -23.05
CA ASN A 135 9.21 6.88 -22.54
C ASN A 135 9.21 5.50 -21.86
N VAL A 136 8.05 4.95 -21.48
CA VAL A 136 7.94 3.63 -20.82
C VAL A 136 8.62 2.53 -21.64
N ILE A 137 8.44 2.51 -22.97
CA ILE A 137 9.08 1.52 -23.84
C ILE A 137 10.61 1.64 -23.80
N LYS A 138 11.12 2.86 -23.99
CA LYS A 138 12.57 3.11 -23.98
C LYS A 138 13.19 2.80 -22.62
N LEU A 139 12.49 3.13 -21.54
CA LEU A 139 12.92 2.84 -20.17
C LEU A 139 12.97 1.32 -19.94
N SER A 140 11.94 0.58 -20.34
CA SER A 140 11.88 -0.88 -20.20
C SER A 140 13.04 -1.56 -20.93
N LEU A 141 13.37 -1.12 -22.15
CA LEU A 141 14.54 -1.62 -22.88
C LEU A 141 15.86 -1.34 -22.14
N LYS A 142 16.01 -0.14 -21.55
CA LYS A 142 17.20 0.20 -20.73
C LYS A 142 17.30 -0.69 -19.49
N ILE A 143 16.19 -0.97 -18.82
CA ILE A 143 16.14 -1.87 -17.66
C ILE A 143 16.47 -3.31 -18.09
N CYS A 144 15.95 -3.81 -19.20
CA CYS A 144 16.26 -5.15 -19.69
C CYS A 144 17.76 -5.33 -19.97
N LEU A 145 18.39 -4.35 -20.63
CA LEU A 145 19.83 -4.35 -20.86
C LEU A 145 20.62 -4.35 -19.54
N PHE A 146 20.13 -3.65 -18.52
CA PHE A 146 20.73 -3.64 -17.20
C PHE A 146 20.56 -4.98 -16.47
N LEU A 147 19.37 -5.57 -16.47
CA LEU A 147 19.10 -6.88 -15.87
C LEU A 147 19.91 -8.00 -16.54
N ASN A 148 20.09 -7.96 -17.85
CA ASN A 148 20.98 -8.90 -18.55
C ASN A 148 22.43 -8.85 -18.03
N LYS A 149 22.93 -7.65 -17.67
CA LYS A 149 24.25 -7.54 -17.02
C LYS A 149 24.27 -8.22 -15.65
N LEU A 150 23.18 -8.14 -14.88
CA LEU A 150 23.06 -8.83 -13.58
C LEU A 150 23.04 -10.36 -13.76
N MET A 151 22.37 -10.85 -14.81
CA MET A 151 22.33 -12.28 -15.11
C MET A 151 23.69 -12.84 -15.49
N VAL A 152 24.50 -12.07 -16.24
CA VAL A 152 25.90 -12.41 -16.52
C VAL A 152 26.73 -12.52 -15.23
N LEU A 153 26.36 -11.77 -14.18
CA LEU A 153 26.97 -11.87 -12.85
C LEU A 153 26.43 -13.02 -11.99
N GLY A 154 25.47 -13.80 -12.51
CA GLY A 154 24.92 -14.99 -11.85
C GLY A 154 23.56 -14.78 -11.15
N VAL A 155 22.89 -13.65 -11.36
CA VAL A 155 21.53 -13.44 -10.83
C VAL A 155 20.51 -14.26 -11.63
N SER A 156 19.69 -15.04 -10.94
CA SER A 156 18.58 -15.76 -11.56
C SER A 156 17.41 -14.83 -11.88
N GLU A 157 16.74 -15.03 -13.02
CA GLU A 157 15.49 -14.33 -13.40
C GLU A 157 14.42 -14.45 -12.30
N SER A 158 14.26 -15.65 -11.74
CA SER A 158 13.29 -15.95 -10.68
C SER A 158 13.59 -15.25 -9.35
N SER A 159 14.80 -14.66 -9.19
CA SER A 159 15.19 -13.92 -7.99
C SER A 159 14.99 -12.40 -8.11
N ILE A 160 14.56 -11.94 -9.29
CA ILE A 160 14.21 -10.55 -9.56
C ILE A 160 12.78 -10.28 -9.08
N HIS A 161 12.61 -9.20 -8.32
CA HIS A 161 11.29 -8.66 -8.00
C HIS A 161 11.26 -7.18 -8.37
N ILE A 162 10.40 -6.80 -9.30
CA ILE A 162 10.16 -5.40 -9.70
C ILE A 162 8.99 -4.83 -8.93
N ILE A 163 9.19 -3.70 -8.26
CA ILE A 163 8.16 -2.94 -7.56
C ILE A 163 7.96 -1.62 -8.30
N GLY A 164 6.83 -1.50 -9.00
CA GLY A 164 6.53 -0.34 -9.84
C GLY A 164 5.41 0.51 -9.25
N VAL A 165 5.61 1.82 -9.16
CA VAL A 165 4.60 2.77 -8.69
C VAL A 165 4.00 3.50 -9.88
N SER A 166 2.67 3.57 -9.99
CA SER A 166 2.00 4.34 -11.05
C SER A 166 2.48 3.89 -12.44
N LEU A 167 3.00 4.78 -13.29
CA LEU A 167 3.63 4.43 -14.57
C LEU A 167 4.75 3.39 -14.44
N GLY A 168 5.47 3.38 -13.32
CA GLY A 168 6.53 2.39 -13.05
C GLY A 168 6.02 0.95 -12.99
N ALA A 169 4.73 0.74 -12.68
CA ALA A 169 4.12 -0.60 -12.70
C ALA A 169 4.07 -1.16 -14.13
N HIS A 170 3.70 -0.34 -15.12
CA HIS A 170 3.68 -0.74 -16.54
C HIS A 170 5.07 -0.91 -17.12
N VAL A 171 6.05 -0.12 -16.66
CA VAL A 171 7.47 -0.38 -16.95
C VAL A 171 7.87 -1.77 -16.46
N GLY A 172 7.47 -2.14 -15.24
CA GLY A 172 7.71 -3.48 -14.69
C GLY A 172 7.07 -4.59 -15.53
N GLY A 173 5.80 -4.42 -15.91
CA GLY A 173 5.08 -5.36 -16.77
C GLY A 173 5.78 -5.57 -18.12
N MET A 174 6.10 -4.48 -18.81
CA MET A 174 6.81 -4.54 -20.10
C MET A 174 8.20 -5.17 -20.00
N VAL A 175 8.94 -4.91 -18.91
CA VAL A 175 10.20 -5.62 -18.65
C VAL A 175 9.94 -7.11 -18.47
N GLY A 176 8.95 -7.49 -17.67
CA GLY A 176 8.53 -8.88 -17.47
C GLY A 176 8.16 -9.60 -18.77
N GLN A 177 7.37 -8.96 -19.62
CA GLN A 177 7.02 -9.45 -20.95
C GLN A 177 8.24 -9.68 -21.85
N LEU A 178 9.21 -8.77 -21.83
CA LEU A 178 10.47 -8.92 -22.58
C LEU A 178 11.33 -10.09 -22.09
N PHE A 179 11.16 -10.50 -20.83
CA PHE A 179 11.73 -11.73 -20.26
C PHE A 179 10.78 -12.95 -20.38
N GLY A 180 9.69 -12.84 -21.15
CA GLY A 180 8.75 -13.93 -21.39
C GLY A 180 8.00 -14.40 -20.13
N GLY A 181 7.79 -13.51 -19.16
CA GLY A 181 7.07 -13.83 -17.92
C GLY A 181 7.89 -14.61 -16.87
N GLN A 182 9.20 -14.71 -17.06
CA GLN A 182 10.07 -15.57 -16.24
C GLN A 182 10.68 -14.89 -15.01
N LEU A 183 10.45 -13.58 -14.85
CA LEU A 183 10.90 -12.86 -13.67
C LEU A 183 10.17 -13.36 -12.41
N GLY A 184 10.84 -13.31 -11.27
CA GLY A 184 10.31 -13.85 -10.02
C GLY A 184 9.00 -13.20 -9.57
N GLN A 185 8.96 -11.87 -9.48
CA GLN A 185 7.78 -11.16 -9.02
C GLN A 185 7.65 -9.76 -9.61
N ILE A 186 6.42 -9.31 -9.83
CA ILE A 186 6.08 -7.89 -10.02
C ILE A 186 5.03 -7.46 -8.99
N THR A 187 5.28 -6.36 -8.28
CA THR A 187 4.29 -5.70 -7.42
C THR A 187 3.96 -4.33 -8.01
N GLY A 188 2.72 -4.17 -8.49
CA GLY A 188 2.16 -2.91 -8.98
C GLY A 188 1.53 -2.11 -7.84
N LEU A 189 2.12 -0.96 -7.52
CA LEU A 189 1.59 -0.03 -6.50
C LEU A 189 0.79 1.06 -7.20
N ASP A 190 -0.54 0.88 -7.18
CA ASP A 190 -1.55 1.65 -7.87
C ASP A 190 -1.16 1.96 -9.34
N PRO A 191 -1.11 0.93 -10.22
CA PRO A 191 -0.72 1.09 -11.62
C PRO A 191 -1.55 2.17 -12.31
N ALA A 192 -0.94 2.97 -13.18
CA ALA A 192 -1.59 4.15 -13.75
C ALA A 192 -2.76 3.77 -14.69
N GLY A 193 -3.93 4.38 -14.51
CA GLY A 193 -5.11 4.15 -15.33
C GLY A 193 -5.11 4.85 -16.69
N PRO A 194 -4.76 6.15 -16.78
CA PRO A 194 -4.78 6.88 -18.06
C PRO A 194 -3.81 6.28 -19.08
N GLU A 195 -4.28 6.10 -20.31
CA GLU A 195 -3.65 5.34 -21.42
C GLU A 195 -3.66 3.81 -21.27
N TYR A 196 -3.68 3.24 -20.05
CA TYR A 196 -3.52 1.79 -19.85
C TYR A 196 -4.80 1.01 -19.57
N THR A 197 -5.86 1.64 -19.04
CA THR A 197 -7.12 0.92 -18.70
C THR A 197 -7.75 0.23 -19.91
N SER A 198 -7.61 0.81 -21.09
CA SER A 198 -8.13 0.27 -22.36
C SER A 198 -7.02 -0.33 -23.25
N ALA A 199 -5.78 -0.38 -22.76
CA ALA A 199 -4.65 -0.91 -23.51
C ALA A 199 -4.69 -2.45 -23.54
N SER A 200 -4.03 -3.04 -24.55
CA SER A 200 -3.92 -4.49 -24.64
C SER A 200 -3.01 -5.04 -23.53
N VAL A 201 -3.10 -6.34 -23.24
CA VAL A 201 -2.28 -6.98 -22.18
C VAL A 201 -0.78 -6.78 -22.43
N GLU A 202 -0.36 -6.67 -23.69
CA GLU A 202 1.01 -6.44 -24.11
C GLU A 202 1.52 -5.01 -23.85
N GLU A 203 0.63 -4.06 -23.62
CA GLU A 203 0.95 -2.65 -23.46
C GLU A 203 0.90 -2.18 -22.00
N ARG A 204 0.40 -3.02 -21.08
CA ARG A 204 0.22 -2.70 -19.67
C ARG A 204 0.84 -3.77 -18.76
N LEU A 205 0.65 -3.62 -17.46
CA LEU A 205 0.96 -4.68 -16.50
C LEU A 205 -0.11 -5.76 -16.63
N ASP A 206 0.29 -7.01 -16.60
CA ASP A 206 -0.57 -8.18 -16.64
C ASP A 206 -0.04 -9.32 -15.76
N ALA A 207 -0.92 -10.25 -15.38
CA ALA A 207 -0.54 -11.42 -14.60
C ALA A 207 0.55 -12.26 -15.30
N GLY A 208 0.57 -12.31 -16.64
CA GLY A 208 1.56 -13.05 -17.41
C GLY A 208 2.98 -12.49 -17.41
N ASP A 209 3.22 -11.32 -16.83
CA ASP A 209 4.52 -10.63 -16.91
C ASP A 209 5.58 -11.17 -15.94
N ALA A 210 5.19 -12.00 -14.97
CA ALA A 210 6.13 -12.65 -14.05
C ALA A 210 5.55 -13.95 -13.49
N LEU A 211 6.40 -14.75 -12.84
CA LEU A 211 5.98 -15.94 -12.11
C LEU A 211 4.95 -15.61 -11.02
N PHE A 212 4.99 -14.41 -10.45
CA PHE A 212 3.92 -13.89 -9.61
C PHE A 212 3.74 -12.39 -9.82
N VAL A 213 2.50 -11.94 -9.88
CA VAL A 213 2.15 -10.53 -10.05
C VAL A 213 1.07 -10.20 -9.06
N GLU A 214 1.27 -9.15 -8.28
CA GLU A 214 0.22 -8.58 -7.45
C GLU A 214 0.06 -7.08 -7.74
N ALA A 215 -1.15 -6.58 -7.59
CA ALA A 215 -1.44 -5.17 -7.74
C ALA A 215 -2.25 -4.65 -6.56
N ILE A 216 -1.88 -3.46 -6.06
CA ILE A 216 -2.56 -2.78 -4.97
C ILE A 216 -3.27 -1.57 -5.55
N HIS A 217 -4.59 -1.62 -5.57
CA HIS A 217 -5.47 -0.60 -6.15
C HIS A 217 -6.00 0.30 -5.05
N THR A 218 -5.72 1.59 -5.15
CA THR A 218 -6.11 2.60 -4.17
C THR A 218 -6.70 3.86 -4.78
N ASP A 219 -6.72 4.05 -6.10
CA ASP A 219 -7.30 5.26 -6.75
C ASP A 219 -7.91 4.98 -8.13
N THR A 220 -8.69 3.90 -8.26
CA THR A 220 -9.24 3.43 -9.56
C THR A 220 -10.23 4.40 -10.21
N ASP A 221 -10.81 5.35 -9.47
CA ASP A 221 -11.70 6.36 -10.02
C ASP A 221 -10.97 7.60 -10.55
N ASN A 222 -9.71 7.84 -10.14
CA ASN A 222 -8.84 8.91 -10.69
C ASN A 222 -7.60 8.37 -11.42
N PHE A 223 -6.45 8.24 -10.75
CA PHE A 223 -5.16 7.96 -11.40
C PHE A 223 -4.83 6.47 -11.55
N GLY A 224 -5.44 5.60 -10.76
CA GLY A 224 -5.23 4.15 -10.80
C GLY A 224 -5.99 3.46 -11.94
N ILE A 225 -5.48 2.31 -12.37
CA ILE A 225 -6.11 1.46 -13.39
C ILE A 225 -7.37 0.79 -12.84
N ARG A 226 -8.42 0.71 -13.64
CA ARG A 226 -9.75 0.22 -13.20
C ARG A 226 -9.94 -1.28 -13.28
N ILE A 227 -9.04 -1.96 -13.97
CA ILE A 227 -9.11 -3.39 -14.24
C ILE A 227 -8.07 -4.12 -13.41
N PRO A 228 -8.34 -5.38 -13.03
CA PRO A 228 -7.32 -6.23 -12.46
C PRO A 228 -6.17 -6.45 -13.45
N VAL A 229 -4.96 -6.58 -12.93
CA VAL A 229 -3.71 -6.69 -13.71
C VAL A 229 -2.71 -7.67 -13.09
N GLY A 230 -3.08 -8.41 -12.05
CA GLY A 230 -2.21 -9.36 -11.38
C GLY A 230 -2.84 -10.73 -11.18
N HIS A 231 -2.06 -11.64 -10.62
CA HIS A 231 -2.60 -12.88 -10.06
C HIS A 231 -3.46 -12.59 -8.82
N VAL A 232 -3.07 -11.58 -8.03
CA VAL A 232 -3.82 -11.08 -6.87
C VAL A 232 -3.94 -9.56 -6.93
N ASP A 233 -5.18 -9.06 -6.95
CA ASP A 233 -5.51 -7.65 -7.02
C ASP A 233 -6.18 -7.19 -5.72
N TYR A 234 -5.44 -6.44 -4.91
CA TYR A 234 -5.90 -5.87 -3.65
C TYR A 234 -6.66 -4.57 -3.89
N PHE A 235 -7.98 -4.58 -3.79
CA PHE A 235 -8.83 -3.38 -3.84
C PHE A 235 -9.04 -2.85 -2.43
N VAL A 236 -8.11 -2.00 -1.99
CA VAL A 236 -8.07 -1.50 -0.61
C VAL A 236 -9.17 -0.46 -0.39
N ASN A 237 -10.02 -0.66 0.62
CA ASN A 237 -11.22 0.14 0.87
C ASN A 237 -12.15 0.22 -0.36
N GLY A 238 -12.10 -0.78 -1.25
CA GLY A 238 -12.84 -0.80 -2.52
C GLY A 238 -12.02 -0.30 -3.72
N GLY A 239 -10.81 0.21 -3.49
CA GLY A 239 -9.88 0.70 -4.52
C GLY A 239 -10.16 2.12 -5.00
N GLN A 240 -10.96 2.89 -4.27
CA GLN A 240 -11.32 4.28 -4.60
C GLN A 240 -10.89 5.17 -3.42
N ASP A 241 -11.82 5.77 -2.69
CA ASP A 241 -11.51 6.67 -1.58
C ASP A 241 -10.81 5.97 -0.39
N GLN A 242 -9.61 6.43 -0.03
CA GLN A 242 -8.84 5.91 1.09
C GLN A 242 -9.09 6.74 2.35
N PRO A 243 -9.28 6.10 3.53
CA PRO A 243 -9.47 6.82 4.78
C PRO A 243 -8.33 7.83 5.06
N GLY A 244 -8.71 9.04 5.44
CA GLY A 244 -7.77 10.13 5.74
C GLY A 244 -7.27 10.92 4.53
N CYS A 245 -7.61 10.51 3.30
CA CYS A 245 -7.40 11.35 2.13
C CYS A 245 -8.48 12.44 2.03
N PRO A 246 -8.13 13.64 1.54
CA PRO A 246 -9.12 14.71 1.36
C PRO A 246 -10.18 14.30 0.35
N THR A 247 -11.46 14.54 0.64
CA THR A 247 -12.58 14.25 -0.29
C THR A 247 -13.10 15.51 -1.01
N TYR A 248 -12.44 16.65 -0.83
CA TYR A 248 -12.90 17.94 -1.33
C TYR A 248 -11.90 18.51 -2.35
N PHE A 249 -12.41 18.93 -3.49
CA PHE A 249 -11.59 19.44 -4.61
C PHE A 249 -10.72 20.66 -4.26
N TYR A 250 -11.12 21.49 -3.29
CA TYR A 250 -10.32 22.64 -2.86
C TYR A 250 -9.01 22.26 -2.15
N ALA A 251 -8.80 20.99 -1.80
CA ALA A 251 -7.51 20.50 -1.29
C ALA A 251 -6.42 20.40 -2.38
N GLY A 252 -6.72 20.79 -3.62
CA GLY A 252 -5.76 20.96 -4.70
C GLY A 252 -5.10 19.63 -5.10
N TYR A 253 -3.79 19.65 -5.36
CA TYR A 253 -3.06 18.44 -5.76
C TYR A 253 -3.16 17.30 -4.72
N SER A 254 -3.35 17.63 -3.44
CA SER A 254 -3.51 16.62 -2.38
C SER A 254 -4.81 15.85 -2.48
N TYR A 255 -5.87 16.42 -3.07
CA TYR A 255 -7.12 15.70 -3.35
C TYR A 255 -6.91 14.59 -4.37
N LEU A 256 -6.06 14.84 -5.37
CA LEU A 256 -5.84 13.91 -6.48
C LEU A 256 -4.79 12.83 -6.17
N ILE A 257 -3.74 13.17 -5.41
CA ILE A 257 -2.56 12.30 -5.27
C ILE A 257 -2.60 11.42 -4.00
N CYS A 258 -3.44 11.73 -3.02
CA CYS A 258 -3.40 11.06 -1.72
C CYS A 258 -3.79 9.59 -1.81
N ASP A 259 -4.90 9.30 -2.51
CA ASP A 259 -5.40 7.95 -2.74
C ASP A 259 -4.39 7.15 -3.57
N HIS A 260 -3.85 7.76 -4.64
CA HIS A 260 -2.83 7.16 -5.49
C HIS A 260 -1.58 6.74 -4.69
N MET A 261 -1.10 7.59 -3.79
CA MET A 261 0.07 7.32 -2.97
C MET A 261 -0.20 6.37 -1.79
N ARG A 262 -1.46 6.01 -1.52
CA ARG A 262 -1.81 5.08 -0.44
C ARG A 262 -1.20 3.70 -0.66
N ALA A 263 -1.15 3.20 -1.89
CA ALA A 263 -0.54 1.91 -2.19
C ALA A 263 0.93 1.84 -1.75
N VAL A 264 1.71 2.91 -1.98
CA VAL A 264 3.11 3.01 -1.52
C VAL A 264 3.19 2.98 0.01
N HIS A 265 2.34 3.75 0.69
CA HIS A 265 2.34 3.78 2.15
C HIS A 265 1.91 2.45 2.79
N LEU A 266 0.93 1.77 2.19
CA LEU A 266 0.50 0.44 2.62
C LEU A 266 1.62 -0.57 2.46
N TYR A 267 2.29 -0.60 1.31
CA TYR A 267 3.38 -1.54 1.08
C TYR A 267 4.58 -1.28 2.00
N ILE A 268 4.96 -0.01 2.23
CA ILE A 268 5.99 0.33 3.23
C ILE A 268 5.56 -0.14 4.63
N SER A 269 4.30 0.06 5.02
CA SER A 269 3.79 -0.40 6.32
C SER A 269 3.76 -1.93 6.43
N ALA A 270 3.45 -2.63 5.34
CA ALA A 270 3.47 -4.09 5.27
C ALA A 270 4.87 -4.67 5.50
N LEU A 271 5.90 -4.02 4.92
CA LEU A 271 7.30 -4.41 5.11
C LEU A 271 7.78 -4.26 6.57
N GLU A 272 7.19 -3.33 7.34
CA GLU A 272 7.45 -3.21 8.78
C GLU A 272 6.83 -4.37 9.59
N ASN A 273 5.93 -5.15 8.98
CA ASN A 273 5.26 -6.33 9.55
C ASN A 273 4.59 -6.10 10.92
N SER A 274 4.17 -4.86 11.18
CA SER A 274 3.42 -4.48 12.38
C SER A 274 1.92 -4.78 12.25
N CYS A 275 1.46 -5.04 11.02
CA CYS A 275 0.07 -5.28 10.70
C CYS A 275 -0.10 -6.35 9.61
N PRO A 276 -1.02 -7.31 9.76
CA PRO A 276 -1.21 -8.34 8.76
C PRO A 276 -1.75 -7.86 7.40
N LEU A 277 -2.46 -6.72 7.33
CA LEU A 277 -3.10 -6.20 6.10
C LEU A 277 -3.77 -7.31 5.26
N MET A 278 -4.57 -8.13 5.94
CA MET A 278 -5.20 -9.32 5.38
C MET A 278 -6.39 -8.96 4.50
N ALA A 279 -6.49 -9.61 3.34
CA ALA A 279 -7.56 -9.41 2.37
C ALA A 279 -8.33 -10.71 2.08
N PHE A 280 -9.56 -10.56 1.60
CA PHE A 280 -10.50 -11.66 1.39
C PHE A 280 -10.92 -11.74 -0.09
N PRO A 281 -10.82 -12.92 -0.74
CA PRO A 281 -11.28 -13.09 -2.11
C PRO A 281 -12.78 -12.87 -2.20
N CYS A 282 -13.21 -12.04 -3.15
CA CYS A 282 -14.62 -11.78 -3.35
C CYS A 282 -14.93 -11.32 -4.78
N ASP A 283 -16.16 -11.50 -5.23
CA ASP A 283 -16.57 -11.09 -6.58
C ASP A 283 -16.65 -9.56 -6.73
N SER A 284 -16.98 -8.86 -5.63
CA SER A 284 -17.09 -7.41 -5.59
C SER A 284 -16.92 -6.87 -4.16
N TYR A 285 -16.56 -5.60 -4.05
CA TYR A 285 -16.47 -4.91 -2.76
C TYR A 285 -17.82 -4.88 -2.02
N ALA A 286 -18.93 -4.73 -2.74
CA ALA A 286 -20.27 -4.77 -2.17
C ALA A 286 -20.60 -6.15 -1.56
N ALA A 287 -20.22 -7.24 -2.25
CA ALA A 287 -20.38 -8.59 -1.72
C ALA A 287 -19.49 -8.84 -0.49
N PHE A 288 -18.27 -8.29 -0.50
CA PHE A 288 -17.36 -8.33 0.65
C PHE A 288 -18.00 -7.64 1.86
N LEU A 289 -18.46 -6.39 1.73
CA LEU A 289 -19.13 -5.67 2.82
C LEU A 289 -20.44 -6.34 3.28
N ALA A 290 -21.14 -7.04 2.39
CA ALA A 290 -22.33 -7.82 2.71
C ALA A 290 -22.03 -9.17 3.42
N GLY A 291 -20.75 -9.49 3.70
CA GLY A 291 -20.38 -10.72 4.40
C GLY A 291 -20.62 -11.99 3.57
N HIS A 292 -20.48 -11.90 2.26
CA HIS A 292 -20.59 -13.07 1.37
C HIS A 292 -19.28 -13.86 1.26
N CYS A 293 -18.16 -13.25 1.64
CA CYS A 293 -16.81 -13.78 1.50
C CYS A 293 -16.12 -13.79 2.86
N LEU A 294 -16.11 -14.95 3.52
CA LEU A 294 -15.78 -15.07 4.95
C LEU A 294 -14.49 -15.84 5.22
N ASP A 295 -13.99 -16.56 4.23
CA ASP A 295 -12.76 -17.33 4.30
C ASP A 295 -11.92 -17.11 3.03
N CYS A 296 -10.77 -17.76 2.98
CA CYS A 296 -9.83 -17.69 1.87
C CYS A 296 -9.46 -19.07 1.32
N PHE A 297 -10.23 -20.11 1.65
CA PHE A 297 -9.90 -21.49 1.28
C PHE A 297 -9.86 -21.66 -0.25
N ASN A 298 -10.79 -21.02 -0.95
CA ASN A 298 -10.76 -20.94 -2.40
C ASN A 298 -10.47 -19.49 -2.81
N PRO A 299 -9.36 -19.15 -3.49
CA PRO A 299 -8.36 -20.05 -4.09
C PRO A 299 -7.06 -20.27 -3.28
N PHE A 300 -6.93 -19.75 -2.05
CA PHE A 300 -5.63 -19.71 -1.34
C PHE A 300 -5.34 -20.89 -0.41
N LEU A 301 -6.28 -21.83 -0.29
CA LEU A 301 -6.25 -23.08 0.49
C LEU A 301 -6.07 -22.93 2.01
N LEU A 302 -5.00 -22.30 2.49
CA LEU A 302 -4.58 -22.37 3.89
C LEU A 302 -4.55 -21.02 4.60
N SER A 303 -4.34 -19.91 3.87
CA SER A 303 -4.19 -18.59 4.47
C SER A 303 -4.78 -17.51 3.57
N CYS A 304 -5.36 -16.50 4.21
CA CYS A 304 -5.76 -15.30 3.50
C CYS A 304 -4.54 -14.53 3.00
N PRO A 305 -4.61 -13.96 1.79
CA PRO A 305 -3.54 -13.15 1.23
C PRO A 305 -3.33 -11.88 2.06
N ARG A 306 -2.09 -11.41 2.10
CA ARG A 306 -1.66 -10.21 2.83
C ARG A 306 -0.80 -9.36 1.91
N ILE A 307 -1.03 -8.05 1.94
CA ILE A 307 -0.11 -7.11 1.28
C ILE A 307 1.29 -7.26 1.89
N GLY A 308 2.32 -7.32 1.06
CA GLY A 308 3.72 -7.34 1.48
C GLY A 308 4.56 -8.35 0.70
N LEU A 309 5.65 -8.82 1.30
CA LEU A 309 6.51 -9.83 0.71
C LEU A 309 5.79 -11.19 0.64
N VAL A 310 5.90 -11.89 -0.50
CA VAL A 310 5.17 -13.14 -0.76
C VAL A 310 5.48 -14.21 0.27
N GLU A 311 6.72 -14.25 0.78
CA GLU A 311 7.16 -15.16 1.83
C GLU A 311 6.30 -15.06 3.10
N HIS A 312 5.70 -13.88 3.34
CA HIS A 312 4.77 -13.59 4.44
C HIS A 312 3.33 -13.32 3.96
N GLY A 313 3.09 -13.38 2.66
CA GLY A 313 1.88 -12.96 1.97
C GLY A 313 0.74 -13.98 2.00
N GLY A 314 0.98 -15.20 2.47
CA GLY A 314 -0.05 -16.24 2.56
C GLY A 314 -0.56 -16.78 1.21
N VAL A 315 0.16 -16.49 0.11
CA VAL A 315 -0.14 -16.95 -1.24
C VAL A 315 0.81 -18.09 -1.61
N LYS A 316 0.27 -19.19 -2.13
CA LYS A 316 1.09 -20.24 -2.75
C LYS A 316 1.25 -19.94 -4.23
N ILE A 317 2.50 -19.93 -4.70
CA ILE A 317 2.87 -19.69 -6.10
C ILE A 317 2.56 -20.91 -6.99
N GLU A 318 2.20 -22.07 -6.41
CA GLU A 318 1.90 -23.28 -7.18
C GLU A 318 0.70 -24.05 -6.60
N PRO A 319 -0.43 -24.20 -7.34
CA PRO A 319 -0.79 -23.51 -8.59
C PRO A 319 -1.30 -22.07 -8.32
N LEU A 320 -0.90 -21.11 -9.14
CA LEU A 320 -1.43 -19.73 -9.06
C LEU A 320 -2.85 -19.65 -9.64
N PRO A 321 -3.73 -18.88 -9.00
CA PRO A 321 -5.00 -18.51 -9.61
C PRO A 321 -4.75 -17.51 -10.75
N LYS A 322 -5.53 -17.61 -11.85
CA LYS A 322 -5.31 -16.76 -13.05
C LYS A 322 -5.48 -15.26 -12.79
N GLU A 323 -6.39 -14.89 -11.89
CA GLU A 323 -6.66 -13.51 -11.46
C GLU A 323 -7.63 -13.55 -10.26
N VAL A 324 -7.32 -12.89 -9.14
CA VAL A 324 -8.17 -12.90 -7.94
C VAL A 324 -8.30 -11.51 -7.36
N LYS A 325 -9.52 -11.00 -7.30
CA LYS A 325 -9.84 -9.76 -6.59
C LYS A 325 -9.98 -10.05 -5.11
N VAL A 326 -9.23 -9.32 -4.30
CA VAL A 326 -9.27 -9.43 -2.85
C VAL A 326 -9.54 -8.06 -2.24
N TYR A 327 -10.32 -8.04 -1.16
CA TYR A 327 -10.77 -6.81 -0.53
C TYR A 327 -10.36 -6.77 0.94
N LEU A 328 -10.02 -5.57 1.39
CA LEU A 328 -9.75 -5.27 2.79
C LEU A 328 -10.14 -3.82 3.08
N LEU A 329 -10.24 -3.53 4.37
CA LEU A 329 -10.48 -2.19 4.90
C LEU A 329 -9.25 -1.80 5.71
N THR A 330 -8.93 -0.52 5.76
CA THR A 330 -7.78 0.00 6.53
C THR A 330 -8.17 1.21 7.37
N THR A 331 -7.34 1.58 8.34
CA THR A 331 -7.46 2.88 9.00
C THR A 331 -6.86 3.99 8.14
N SER A 332 -6.99 5.24 8.59
CA SER A 332 -6.45 6.40 7.89
C SER A 332 -4.95 6.60 8.06
N ASN A 333 -4.34 6.01 9.09
CA ASN A 333 -2.96 6.24 9.48
C ASN A 333 -2.20 4.92 9.67
N ALA A 334 -0.89 4.94 9.42
CA ALA A 334 -0.03 3.79 9.66
C ALA A 334 -0.16 3.32 11.14
N PRO A 335 -0.19 2.00 11.40
CA PRO A 335 0.12 0.90 10.49
C PRO A 335 -1.08 0.38 9.67
N TYR A 336 -2.14 1.18 9.49
CA TYR A 336 -3.30 0.88 8.64
C TYR A 336 -4.15 -0.33 9.09
N CYS A 337 -3.99 -0.76 10.34
CA CYS A 337 -4.60 -1.97 10.85
C CYS A 337 -6.12 -1.93 10.99
N MET A 338 -6.74 -2.97 10.44
CA MET A 338 -8.11 -3.34 10.73
C MET A 338 -8.21 -4.85 10.91
N HIS A 339 -9.06 -5.25 11.84
CA HIS A 339 -9.60 -6.60 11.95
C HIS A 339 -11.00 -6.60 11.36
N HIS A 340 -11.34 -7.66 10.62
CA HIS A 340 -12.66 -7.82 10.01
C HIS A 340 -13.47 -8.81 10.82
N SER A 341 -14.68 -8.42 11.20
CA SER A 341 -15.64 -9.31 11.85
C SER A 341 -16.91 -9.41 11.02
N LEU A 342 -17.45 -10.61 10.91
CA LEU A 342 -18.81 -10.87 10.50
C LEU A 342 -19.76 -10.38 11.59
N VAL A 343 -20.83 -9.71 11.19
CA VAL A 343 -21.95 -9.35 12.07
C VAL A 343 -23.25 -9.85 11.46
N GLU A 344 -24.07 -10.51 12.26
CA GLU A 344 -25.32 -11.14 11.84
C GLU A 344 -26.46 -10.73 12.76
N PHE A 345 -27.64 -10.53 12.18
CA PHE A 345 -28.87 -10.28 12.92
C PHE A 345 -30.00 -11.17 12.40
N HIS A 346 -30.56 -11.98 13.31
CA HIS A 346 -31.65 -12.90 13.04
C HIS A 346 -32.95 -12.38 13.67
N LEU A 347 -33.89 -11.91 12.85
CA LEU A 347 -35.21 -11.50 13.30
C LEU A 347 -35.98 -12.69 13.89
N LYS A 348 -36.74 -12.43 14.95
CA LYS A 348 -37.69 -13.39 15.51
C LYS A 348 -38.91 -13.58 14.60
N GLN A 349 -39.24 -12.59 13.77
CA GLN A 349 -40.43 -12.60 12.91
C GLN A 349 -40.16 -11.94 11.56
N LEU A 350 -40.79 -12.48 10.51
CA LEU A 350 -40.71 -11.97 9.15
C LEU A 350 -41.31 -10.56 9.05
N ARG A 351 -40.74 -9.75 8.16
CA ARG A 351 -41.21 -8.40 7.87
C ARG A 351 -41.55 -8.26 6.39
N ARG A 352 -42.53 -7.40 6.11
CA ARG A 352 -42.99 -7.09 4.74
C ARG A 352 -42.11 -6.05 4.02
N LYS A 353 -41.12 -5.49 4.72
CA LYS A 353 -40.19 -4.47 4.23
C LYS A 353 -38.78 -4.84 4.65
N ASP A 354 -37.82 -4.30 3.93
CA ASP A 354 -36.41 -4.43 4.26
C ASP A 354 -36.14 -3.78 5.63
N THR A 355 -35.22 -4.38 6.37
CA THR A 355 -34.84 -3.94 7.71
C THR A 355 -33.39 -3.52 7.70
N ASN A 356 -33.13 -2.24 7.94
CA ASN A 356 -31.77 -1.70 7.99
C ASN A 356 -31.37 -1.48 9.45
N ILE A 357 -30.31 -2.13 9.88
CA ILE A 357 -29.77 -2.04 11.24
C ILE A 357 -28.33 -1.55 11.13
N GLU A 358 -28.04 -0.41 11.74
CA GLU A 358 -26.67 0.02 11.94
C GLU A 358 -26.14 -0.64 13.21
N VAL A 359 -25.03 -1.37 13.07
CA VAL A 359 -24.31 -2.04 14.15
C VAL A 359 -23.04 -1.25 14.43
N THR A 360 -22.81 -0.88 15.68
CA THR A 360 -21.62 -0.12 16.08
C THR A 360 -20.88 -0.85 17.18
N PHE A 361 -19.62 -1.21 16.94
CA PHE A 361 -18.69 -1.68 17.96
C PHE A 361 -18.06 -0.50 18.68
N LEU A 362 -18.04 -0.57 20.01
CA LEU A 362 -17.39 0.40 20.89
C LEU A 362 -16.20 -0.28 21.58
N SER A 363 -15.01 0.26 21.34
CA SER A 363 -13.77 -0.15 21.99
C SER A 363 -13.10 1.08 22.59
N SER A 364 -13.04 1.12 23.92
CA SER A 364 -12.59 2.30 24.69
C SER A 364 -13.34 3.57 24.29
N ASN A 365 -12.76 4.41 23.42
CA ASN A 365 -13.33 5.67 22.92
C ASN A 365 -13.49 5.71 21.39
N VAL A 366 -13.24 4.59 20.70
CA VAL A 366 -13.36 4.51 19.24
C VAL A 366 -14.58 3.67 18.89
N THR A 367 -15.34 4.15 17.92
CA THR A 367 -16.51 3.46 17.38
C THR A 367 -16.28 3.04 15.94
N PHE A 368 -16.69 1.83 15.61
CA PHE A 368 -16.71 1.30 14.26
C PHE A 368 -18.13 0.91 13.92
N SER A 369 -18.63 1.29 12.74
CA SER A 369 -20.02 1.01 12.36
C SER A 369 -20.08 0.23 11.05
N SER A 370 -21.10 -0.61 10.95
CA SER A 370 -21.50 -1.28 9.71
C SER A 370 -23.02 -1.31 9.60
N LYS A 371 -23.54 -1.50 8.39
CA LYS A 371 -24.98 -1.59 8.13
C LYS A 371 -25.33 -3.01 7.70
N ILE A 372 -26.33 -3.58 8.37
CA ILE A 372 -26.94 -4.86 8.01
C ILE A 372 -28.31 -4.59 7.39
N THR A 373 -28.55 -5.18 6.23
CA THR A 373 -29.85 -5.16 5.57
C THR A 373 -30.46 -6.55 5.59
N ILE A 374 -31.67 -6.68 6.13
CA ILE A 374 -32.47 -7.90 6.08
C ILE A 374 -33.58 -7.69 5.06
N PRO A 375 -33.54 -8.37 3.89
CA PRO A 375 -34.58 -8.22 2.87
C PRO A 375 -35.96 -8.60 3.39
N LYS A 376 -37.01 -8.01 2.80
CA LYS A 376 -38.40 -8.40 3.08
C LYS A 376 -38.57 -9.91 2.91
N GLN A 377 -39.39 -10.51 3.76
CA GLN A 377 -39.63 -11.96 3.81
C GLN A 377 -38.39 -12.81 4.10
N GLN A 378 -37.33 -12.22 4.66
CA GLN A 378 -36.20 -12.94 5.22
C GLN A 378 -36.07 -12.67 6.72
N LEU A 379 -35.40 -13.58 7.42
CA LEU A 379 -35.12 -13.47 8.86
C LEU A 379 -33.67 -13.10 9.14
N HIS A 380 -32.77 -13.29 8.19
CA HIS A 380 -31.34 -13.18 8.41
C HIS A 380 -30.77 -12.05 7.54
N GLY A 381 -30.00 -11.15 8.15
CA GLY A 381 -29.06 -10.30 7.43
C GLY A 381 -27.72 -10.30 8.11
N LYS A 382 -26.70 -10.03 7.30
CA LYS A 382 -25.31 -10.05 7.69
C LYS A 382 -24.51 -8.93 7.02
N GLY A 383 -23.30 -8.69 7.51
CA GLY A 383 -22.36 -7.74 6.94
C GLY A 383 -20.98 -7.84 7.59
N ILE A 384 -20.02 -7.09 7.07
CA ILE A 384 -18.67 -6.98 7.64
C ILE A 384 -18.54 -5.66 8.40
N ILE A 385 -17.94 -5.72 9.57
CA ILE A 385 -17.47 -4.57 10.33
C ILE A 385 -15.95 -4.66 10.49
N ALA A 386 -15.25 -3.58 10.16
CA ALA A 386 -13.82 -3.46 10.37
C ALA A 386 -13.52 -2.62 11.61
N HIS A 387 -12.60 -3.08 12.46
CA HIS A 387 -12.24 -2.43 13.70
C HIS A 387 -10.73 -2.47 13.96
N ALA A 388 -10.17 -1.34 14.40
CA ALA A 388 -8.71 -1.17 14.56
C ALA A 388 -8.15 -1.81 15.85
N THR A 389 -9.01 -2.30 16.74
CA THR A 389 -8.61 -2.95 18.00
C THR A 389 -8.92 -4.43 17.96
N PRO A 390 -8.18 -5.31 18.65
CA PRO A 390 -8.51 -6.73 18.73
C PRO A 390 -9.96 -6.96 19.17
N GLN A 391 -10.61 -8.00 18.65
CA GLN A 391 -12.05 -8.25 18.88
C GLN A 391 -12.39 -8.35 20.38
N CYS A 392 -11.48 -8.92 21.19
CA CYS A 392 -11.66 -9.05 22.64
C CYS A 392 -11.66 -7.72 23.41
N GLN A 393 -11.21 -6.62 22.78
CA GLN A 393 -11.25 -5.29 23.39
C GLN A 393 -12.56 -4.54 23.11
N ILE A 394 -13.43 -5.08 22.25
CA ILE A 394 -14.76 -4.52 22.00
C ILE A 394 -15.61 -4.79 23.25
N LYS A 395 -16.00 -3.72 23.95
CA LYS A 395 -16.74 -3.83 25.22
C LYS A 395 -18.25 -3.83 25.00
N GLN A 396 -18.72 -3.09 24.01
CA GLN A 396 -20.14 -2.90 23.76
C GLN A 396 -20.45 -2.93 22.27
N VAL A 397 -21.65 -3.40 21.95
CA VAL A 397 -22.27 -3.28 20.65
C VAL A 397 -23.53 -2.42 20.77
N LYS A 398 -23.65 -1.44 19.89
CA LYS A 398 -24.84 -0.59 19.76
C LYS A 398 -25.58 -0.91 18.47
N PHE A 399 -26.89 -0.79 18.52
CA PHE A 399 -27.77 -1.05 17.39
C PHE A 399 -28.68 0.15 17.17
N LYS A 400 -28.85 0.55 15.91
CA LYS A 400 -29.83 1.54 15.52
C LYS A 400 -30.67 1.01 14.36
N PHE A 401 -31.93 0.69 14.64
CA PHE A 401 -32.89 0.29 13.62
C PHE A 401 -33.38 1.52 12.85
N GLN A 402 -33.03 1.60 11.56
CA GLN A 402 -33.41 2.72 10.70
C GLN A 402 -34.81 2.47 10.12
N SER A 403 -35.74 3.39 10.40
CA SER A 403 -37.07 3.40 9.80
C SER A 403 -37.09 4.18 8.49
N SER A 404 -37.87 3.72 7.51
CA SER A 404 -38.09 4.48 6.28
C SER A 404 -38.99 5.70 6.57
N ASN A 405 -38.58 6.90 6.16
CA ASN A 405 -39.32 8.17 6.34
C ASN A 405 -40.69 8.24 5.60
N ARG A 406 -41.23 7.15 5.07
CA ARG A 406 -42.53 7.15 4.38
C ARG A 406 -43.67 7.06 5.41
N VAL A 407 -44.30 8.20 5.61
CA VAL A 407 -45.36 8.58 6.58
C VAL A 407 -46.64 7.70 6.56
N TRP A 408 -46.78 6.73 5.65
CA TRP A 408 -48.08 6.13 5.31
C TRP A 408 -48.22 4.63 5.63
N LYS A 409 -47.81 4.17 6.81
CA LYS A 409 -48.33 2.93 7.45
C LYS A 409 -47.82 2.75 8.89
N LYS A 410 -48.72 2.35 9.80
CA LYS A 410 -48.40 1.82 11.15
C LYS A 410 -47.75 0.43 11.04
N ASP A 411 -46.55 0.36 10.46
CA ASP A 411 -45.75 -0.86 10.58
C ASP A 411 -45.12 -0.91 11.98
N ARG A 412 -44.80 -2.13 12.45
CA ARG A 412 -44.16 -2.31 13.75
C ARG A 412 -42.87 -1.47 13.82
N THR A 413 -42.88 -0.53 14.75
CA THR A 413 -41.75 0.33 15.11
C THR A 413 -40.70 -0.42 15.93
N THR A 414 -41.00 -1.67 16.31
CA THR A 414 -40.14 -2.49 17.15
C THR A 414 -39.83 -3.82 16.45
N ILE A 415 -38.56 -4.23 16.49
CA ILE A 415 -38.09 -5.52 16.01
C ILE A 415 -37.34 -6.23 17.14
N ILE A 416 -37.45 -7.56 17.18
CA ILE A 416 -36.75 -8.40 18.16
C ILE A 416 -35.94 -9.42 17.37
N GLY A 417 -34.69 -9.65 17.76
CA GLY A 417 -33.84 -10.63 17.09
C GLY A 417 -32.61 -11.02 17.89
N LYS A 418 -31.82 -11.94 17.35
CA LYS A 418 -30.56 -12.41 17.92
C LYS A 418 -29.40 -11.83 17.13
N PHE A 419 -28.43 -11.23 17.81
CA PHE A 419 -27.19 -10.74 17.21
C PHE A 419 -26.05 -11.72 17.46
N CYS A 420 -25.25 -11.94 16.42
CA CYS A 420 -24.03 -12.75 16.47
C CYS A 420 -22.88 -12.06 15.72
N THR A 421 -21.65 -12.39 16.09
CA THR A 421 -20.42 -11.91 15.43
C THR A 421 -19.32 -12.97 15.47
N ALA A 422 -18.45 -12.97 14.47
CA ALA A 422 -17.25 -13.80 14.39
C ALA A 422 -16.11 -12.98 13.79
N LEU A 423 -14.88 -13.18 14.27
CA LEU A 423 -13.68 -12.65 13.59
C LEU A 423 -13.57 -13.34 12.22
N LEU A 424 -12.88 -12.74 11.25
CA LEU A 424 -12.51 -13.41 10.01
C LEU A 424 -11.03 -13.86 10.06
N PRO A 425 -10.65 -14.96 9.37
CA PRO A 425 -11.47 -15.79 8.49
C PRO A 425 -12.34 -16.82 9.23
N VAL A 426 -13.65 -16.84 8.94
CA VAL A 426 -14.61 -17.77 9.55
C VAL A 426 -14.41 -19.17 8.96
N ASN A 427 -13.48 -19.94 9.51
CA ASN A 427 -13.33 -21.36 9.24
C ASN A 427 -14.19 -22.19 10.22
N HIS A 428 -14.36 -23.49 9.97
CA HIS A 428 -15.16 -24.40 10.81
C HIS A 428 -14.75 -24.45 12.31
N ARG A 429 -13.64 -23.83 12.72
CA ARG A 429 -13.14 -23.82 14.11
C ARG A 429 -13.37 -22.49 14.84
N GLU A 430 -13.80 -21.43 14.18
CA GLU A 430 -14.02 -20.13 14.83
C GLU A 430 -15.38 -20.08 15.55
N LYS A 431 -15.36 -19.57 16.78
CA LYS A 431 -16.53 -19.49 17.65
C LYS A 431 -17.34 -18.25 17.31
N VAL A 432 -18.44 -18.42 16.60
CA VAL A 432 -19.49 -17.40 16.50
C VAL A 432 -19.96 -17.03 17.92
N ILE A 433 -19.92 -15.74 18.25
CA ILE A 433 -20.30 -15.20 19.55
C ILE A 433 -21.63 -14.49 19.40
N CYS A 434 -22.62 -14.89 20.19
CA CYS A 434 -23.94 -14.26 20.17
C CYS A 434 -24.26 -13.60 21.51
N LEU A 435 -25.08 -12.55 21.48
CA LEU A 435 -25.66 -12.01 22.70
C LEU A 435 -26.58 -13.09 23.35
N PRO A 436 -26.55 -13.23 24.69
CA PRO A 436 -27.30 -14.26 25.39
C PRO A 436 -28.80 -14.04 25.28
N GLU A 437 -29.24 -12.79 25.40
CA GLU A 437 -30.64 -12.39 25.33
C GLU A 437 -30.98 -11.78 23.96
N PRO A 438 -32.23 -11.96 23.48
CA PRO A 438 -32.70 -11.28 22.27
C PRO A 438 -32.63 -9.75 22.41
N VAL A 439 -32.17 -9.11 21.34
CA VAL A 439 -32.08 -7.66 21.21
C VAL A 439 -33.43 -7.10 20.78
N ASN A 440 -33.96 -6.16 21.56
CA ASN A 440 -35.19 -5.43 21.25
C ASN A 440 -34.83 -4.04 20.71
N LEU A 441 -35.13 -3.78 19.43
CA LEU A 441 -34.81 -2.53 18.76
C LEU A 441 -36.08 -1.75 18.45
N GLN A 442 -36.16 -0.54 18.98
CA GLN A 442 -37.15 0.45 18.58
C GLN A 442 -36.59 1.36 17.48
N ALA A 443 -37.43 1.70 16.52
CA ALA A 443 -37.10 2.55 15.39
C ALA A 443 -36.47 3.86 15.85
N SER A 444 -35.32 4.20 15.25
CA SER A 444 -34.54 5.41 15.54
C SER A 444 -34.02 5.56 16.97
N VAL A 445 -34.17 4.53 17.82
CA VAL A 445 -33.61 4.48 19.19
C VAL A 445 -32.37 3.60 19.18
N THR A 446 -31.30 4.07 19.82
CA THR A 446 -30.07 3.29 19.99
C THR A 446 -30.23 2.33 21.15
N ALA A 447 -30.09 1.02 20.90
CA ALA A 447 -29.95 0.00 21.94
C ALA A 447 -28.46 -0.30 22.15
N SER A 448 -28.03 -0.55 23.39
CA SER A 448 -26.64 -0.84 23.74
C SER A 448 -26.58 -2.12 24.57
N HIS A 449 -25.65 -3.01 24.22
CA HIS A 449 -25.44 -4.27 24.91
C HIS A 449 -23.95 -4.50 25.14
N ASP A 450 -23.60 -5.06 26.30
CA ASP A 450 -22.23 -5.48 26.57
C ASP A 450 -21.88 -6.71 25.73
N LEU A 451 -20.69 -6.70 25.14
CA LEU A 451 -20.16 -7.79 24.33
C LEU A 451 -18.95 -8.37 25.06
N LYS A 452 -19.11 -9.54 25.67
CA LYS A 452 -18.03 -10.19 26.43
C LYS A 452 -17.31 -11.19 25.53
N ILE A 453 -16.14 -10.81 25.04
CA ILE A 453 -15.26 -11.65 24.21
C ILE A 453 -13.97 -11.87 24.99
N ALA A 454 -13.60 -13.13 25.24
CA ALA A 454 -12.34 -13.44 25.89
C ALA A 454 -11.16 -13.15 24.94
N CYS A 455 -10.07 -12.57 25.46
CA CYS A 455 -8.81 -12.55 24.73
C CYS A 455 -8.21 -13.97 24.80
N VAL A 456 -7.82 -14.51 23.66
CA VAL A 456 -7.13 -15.81 23.54
C VAL A 456 -5.64 -15.56 23.36
#